data_AF-A0A2J6XK15-F1
#
_entry.id   AF-A0A2J6XK15-F1
#
_cell.length_a   1.000
_cell.length_b   1.000
_cell.length_c   1.000
_cell.angle_alpha   90.00
_cell.angle_beta   90.00
_cell.angle_gamma   90.00
#
_symmetry.space_group_name_H-M   'P 1'
#
loop_
_entity.id
_entity.type
_entity.pdbx_description
1 polymer ?
#
loop_
_entity_poly.entity_id
_entity_poly.type
_entity_poly.pdbx_seq_one_letter_code
_entity_poly.pdbx_strand_id
1 'polypeptide(L)'
;MSEEKLTTNVLILELSTMIVAIALAFSAQSLSNSLTLFNIIEYIFVNIIVVWFWWRYIMDRFKYPVKRNTFPFYDVLLLIIISLLPEVLKVGEIFYLSGTLAALSFIWSLMLRSILNDYRSIFDEKSTKSIKERIILRIFLGLIFLISFIIGFVSIAIAHIIFFVTILVIIYNLVIELARAKINRKL
;
A
#
# COMPACT_ATOMS: atom_id res chain seq x y z
N MET A 1 -9.84 -26.26 8.03
CA MET A 1 -8.68 -25.61 7.39
C MET A 1 -7.48 -26.49 7.72
N SER A 2 -6.64 -26.92 6.77
CA SER A 2 -5.47 -27.75 7.12
C SER A 2 -4.50 -26.96 7.99
N GLU A 3 -3.85 -27.59 8.98
CA GLU A 3 -2.91 -26.94 9.91
C GLU A 3 -1.82 -26.15 9.18
N GLU A 4 -1.29 -26.70 8.09
CA GLU A 4 -0.29 -26.08 7.23
C GLU A 4 -0.72 -24.70 6.65
N LYS A 5 -2.02 -24.54 6.34
CA LYS A 5 -2.59 -23.26 5.87
C LYS A 5 -2.76 -22.28 7.01
N LEU A 6 -3.10 -22.74 8.20
CA LEU A 6 -3.16 -21.89 9.39
C LEU A 6 -1.76 -21.36 9.70
N THR A 7 -0.75 -22.24 9.70
CA THR A 7 0.65 -21.90 9.91
C THR A 7 1.15 -20.88 8.89
N THR A 8 0.87 -21.08 7.59
CA THR A 8 1.29 -20.14 6.55
C THR A 8 0.68 -18.74 6.74
N ASN A 9 -0.60 -18.66 7.11
CA ASN A 9 -1.24 -17.37 7.36
C ASN A 9 -0.70 -16.68 8.61
N VAL A 10 -0.43 -17.43 9.68
CA VAL A 10 0.21 -16.90 10.90
C VAL A 10 1.62 -16.40 10.58
N LEU A 11 2.42 -17.19 9.87
CA LEU A 11 3.77 -16.80 9.46
C LEU A 11 3.78 -15.53 8.62
N ILE A 12 2.83 -15.36 7.69
CA ILE A 12 2.73 -14.13 6.89
C ILE A 12 2.37 -12.92 7.78
N LEU A 13 1.46 -13.10 8.73
CA LEU A 13 1.08 -12.03 9.65
C LEU A 13 2.24 -11.64 10.57
N GLU A 14 2.96 -12.62 11.13
CA GLU A 14 4.17 -12.40 11.93
C GLU A 14 5.30 -11.77 11.11
N LEU A 15 5.52 -12.23 9.89
CA LEU A 15 6.50 -11.63 8.99
C LEU A 15 6.13 -10.17 8.69
N SER A 16 4.85 -9.88 8.47
CA SER A 16 4.39 -8.52 8.21
C SER A 16 4.63 -7.58 9.39
N THR A 17 4.39 -8.04 10.63
CA THR A 17 4.63 -7.23 11.84
C THR A 17 6.12 -7.05 12.09
N MET A 18 6.94 -8.09 11.91
CA MET A 18 8.39 -8.00 12.05
C MET A 18 9.02 -7.04 11.03
N ILE A 19 8.65 -7.16 9.75
CA ILE A 19 9.17 -6.29 8.69
C ILE A 19 8.83 -4.82 8.97
N VAL A 20 7.61 -4.55 9.43
CA VAL A 20 7.19 -3.18 9.76
C VAL A 20 7.90 -2.69 11.01
N ALA A 21 8.04 -3.51 12.06
CA ALA A 21 8.82 -3.13 13.24
C ALA A 21 10.27 -2.76 12.87
N ILE A 22 10.90 -3.52 11.98
CA ILE A 22 12.25 -3.24 11.47
C ILE A 22 12.26 -1.92 10.68
N ALA A 23 11.28 -1.70 9.80
CA ALA A 23 11.15 -0.47 9.03
C ALA A 23 11.00 0.78 9.92
N LEU A 24 10.18 0.68 10.98
CA LEU A 24 10.00 1.74 11.98
C LEU A 24 11.29 1.95 12.79
N ALA A 25 12.00 0.88 13.15
CA ALA A 25 13.27 0.96 13.87
C ALA A 25 14.36 1.68 13.05
N PHE A 26 14.50 1.37 11.76
CA PHE A 26 15.41 2.10 10.86
C PHE A 26 14.99 3.56 10.67
N SER A 27 13.68 3.83 10.66
CA SER A 27 13.17 5.20 10.68
C SER A 27 13.63 5.94 11.95
N ALA A 28 13.54 5.29 13.11
CA ALA A 28 13.89 5.88 14.41
C ALA A 28 15.40 6.11 14.57
N GLN A 29 16.22 5.16 14.10
CA GLN A 29 17.68 5.32 14.08
C GLN A 29 18.09 6.55 13.28
N SER A 30 17.45 6.78 12.13
CA SER A 30 17.71 7.95 11.30
C SER A 30 17.35 9.27 11.98
N LEU A 31 16.29 9.31 12.80
CA LEU A 31 15.92 10.49 13.58
C LEU A 31 16.99 10.84 14.64
N SER A 32 17.60 9.82 15.25
CA SER A 32 18.64 10.03 16.28
C SER A 32 19.88 10.78 15.76
N ASN A 33 20.13 10.75 14.45
CA ASN A 33 21.27 11.42 13.83
C ASN A 33 21.07 12.93 13.66
N SER A 34 19.84 13.45 13.69
CA SER A 34 19.57 14.90 13.56
C SER A 34 18.19 15.25 14.13
N LEU A 35 18.17 15.72 15.39
CA LEU A 35 16.96 16.07 16.13
C LEU A 35 16.56 17.53 15.84
N THR A 36 15.83 17.71 14.72
CA THR A 36 15.17 18.98 14.40
C THR A 36 13.64 18.79 14.34
N LEU A 37 12.87 19.86 14.56
CA LEU A 37 11.40 19.81 14.48
C LEU A 37 10.94 19.31 13.09
N PHE A 38 11.62 19.72 12.04
CA PHE A 38 11.35 19.27 10.67
C PHE A 38 11.52 17.75 10.53
N ASN A 39 12.64 17.20 11.02
CA ASN A 39 12.91 15.76 10.96
C ASN A 39 11.93 14.95 11.83
N ILE A 40 11.45 15.51 12.94
CA ILE A 40 10.40 14.88 13.76
C ILE A 40 9.08 14.80 12.99
N ILE A 41 8.69 15.88 12.32
CA ILE A 41 7.46 15.91 11.51
C ILE A 41 7.57 14.89 10.37
N GLU A 42 8.67 14.92 9.64
CA GLU A 42 8.95 13.97 8.55
C GLU A 42 8.88 12.52 9.05
N TYR A 43 9.56 12.21 10.15
CA TYR A 43 9.51 10.91 10.80
C TYR A 43 8.07 10.48 11.11
N ILE A 44 7.25 11.35 11.71
CA ILE A 44 5.85 11.05 12.02
C ILE A 44 5.07 10.71 10.74
N PHE A 45 5.21 11.52 9.68
CA PHE A 45 4.54 11.28 8.41
C PHE A 45 4.93 9.94 7.78
N VAL A 46 6.24 9.64 7.74
CA VAL A 46 6.76 8.37 7.20
C VAL A 46 6.13 7.18 7.93
N ASN A 47 6.15 7.20 9.26
CA ASN A 47 5.62 6.09 10.04
C ASN A 47 4.10 5.93 9.88
N ILE A 48 3.35 7.03 9.82
CA ILE A 48 1.90 6.98 9.55
C ILE A 48 1.63 6.28 8.20
N ILE A 49 2.38 6.64 7.15
CA ILE A 49 2.22 6.04 5.81
C ILE A 49 2.53 4.54 5.85
N VAL A 50 3.66 4.15 6.45
CA VAL A 50 4.08 2.74 6.54
C VAL A 50 3.06 1.91 7.31
N VAL A 51 2.63 2.39 8.48
CA VAL A 51 1.60 1.73 9.29
C VAL A 51 0.27 1.64 8.54
N TRP A 52 -0.10 2.66 7.77
CA TRP A 52 -1.33 2.64 6.97
C TRP A 52 -1.29 1.56 5.89
N PHE A 53 -0.18 1.43 5.16
CA PHE A 53 -0.02 0.35 4.17
C PHE A 53 -0.04 -1.03 4.84
N TRP A 54 0.72 -1.20 5.92
CA TRP A 54 0.72 -2.45 6.68
C TRP A 54 -0.67 -2.84 7.18
N TRP A 55 -1.39 -1.91 7.80
CA TRP A 55 -2.73 -2.15 8.31
C TRP A 55 -3.66 -2.59 7.18
N ARG A 56 -3.60 -1.91 6.03
CA ARG A 56 -4.44 -2.27 4.89
C ARG A 56 -4.14 -3.67 4.37
N TYR A 57 -2.85 -4.02 4.32
CA TYR A 57 -2.40 -5.35 3.93
C TYR A 57 -2.94 -6.43 4.86
N ILE A 58 -2.76 -6.27 6.18
CA ILE A 58 -3.27 -7.21 7.18
C ILE A 58 -4.78 -7.36 7.06
N MET A 59 -5.53 -6.26 6.91
CA MET A 59 -6.98 -6.34 6.79
C MET A 59 -7.43 -7.13 5.56
N ASP A 60 -6.73 -6.99 4.43
CA ASP A 60 -7.01 -7.80 3.24
C ASP A 60 -6.70 -9.29 3.51
N ARG A 61 -5.64 -9.63 4.24
CA ARG A 61 -5.26 -11.02 4.56
C ARG A 61 -6.05 -11.68 5.66
N PHE A 62 -6.48 -10.91 6.65
CA PHE A 62 -7.41 -11.38 7.67
C PHE A 62 -8.76 -11.74 7.04
N LYS A 63 -9.22 -10.93 6.07
CA LYS A 63 -10.45 -11.20 5.34
C LYS A 63 -10.30 -12.34 4.32
N TYR A 64 -9.14 -12.43 3.66
CA TYR A 64 -8.86 -13.39 2.59
C TYR A 64 -7.53 -14.12 2.83
N PRO A 65 -7.54 -15.12 3.75
CA PRO A 65 -6.35 -15.91 4.03
C PRO A 65 -5.84 -16.66 2.78
N VAL A 66 -4.54 -16.94 2.76
CA VAL A 66 -3.90 -17.71 1.68
C VAL A 66 -4.46 -19.13 1.67
N LYS A 67 -5.01 -19.55 0.53
CA LYS A 67 -5.59 -20.89 0.33
C LYS A 67 -4.67 -21.88 -0.35
N ARG A 68 -3.70 -21.38 -1.13
CA ARG A 68 -2.77 -22.20 -1.91
C ARG A 68 -1.65 -22.69 -1.00
N ASN A 69 -1.20 -23.92 -1.20
CA ASN A 69 0.00 -24.47 -0.56
C ASN A 69 1.29 -24.04 -1.27
N THR A 70 1.24 -22.97 -2.06
CA THR A 70 2.39 -22.42 -2.80
C THR A 70 2.95 -21.22 -2.07
N PHE A 71 4.23 -20.94 -2.28
CA PHE A 71 4.88 -19.75 -1.73
C PHE A 71 4.05 -18.46 -2.02
N PRO A 72 3.75 -17.63 -1.00
CA PRO A 72 2.92 -16.44 -1.13
C PRO A 72 3.71 -15.28 -1.77
N PHE A 73 4.10 -15.45 -3.03
CA PHE A 73 5.06 -14.57 -3.71
C PHE A 73 4.66 -13.09 -3.72
N TYR A 74 3.40 -12.78 -4.05
CA TYR A 74 2.92 -11.39 -4.10
C TYR A 74 2.89 -10.73 -2.72
N ASP A 75 2.63 -11.49 -1.67
CA ASP A 75 2.65 -11.01 -0.29
C ASP A 75 4.05 -10.58 0.12
N VAL A 76 5.02 -11.47 -0.11
CA VAL A 76 6.41 -11.22 0.24
C VAL A 76 6.94 -10.01 -0.53
N LEU A 77 6.70 -9.94 -1.85
CA LEU A 77 7.10 -8.76 -2.64
C LEU A 77 6.48 -7.47 -2.13
N LEU A 78 5.20 -7.49 -1.78
CA LEU A 78 4.48 -6.32 -1.29
C LEU A 78 5.05 -5.87 0.06
N LEU A 79 5.35 -6.80 0.97
CA LEU A 79 5.98 -6.50 2.25
C LEU A 79 7.41 -5.95 2.09
N ILE A 80 8.19 -6.47 1.15
CA ILE A 80 9.52 -5.92 0.81
C ILE A 80 9.37 -4.47 0.33
N ILE A 81 8.40 -4.17 -0.53
CA ILE A 81 8.22 -2.79 -1.02
C ILE A 81 7.74 -1.87 0.11
N ILE A 82 6.85 -2.34 1.00
CA ILE A 82 6.44 -1.57 2.17
C ILE A 82 7.65 -1.27 3.08
N SER A 83 8.58 -2.21 3.25
CA SER A 83 9.75 -2.02 4.10
C SER A 83 10.76 -1.02 3.52
N LEU A 84 10.73 -0.80 2.21
CA LEU A 84 11.55 0.21 1.52
C LEU A 84 10.96 1.62 1.60
N LEU A 85 9.66 1.76 1.89
CA LEU A 85 8.99 3.07 1.95
C LEU A 85 9.65 4.08 2.88
N PRO A 86 10.11 3.73 4.11
CA PRO A 86 10.75 4.70 4.97
C PRO A 86 11.99 5.34 4.33
N GLU A 87 12.79 4.54 3.64
CA GLU A 87 14.01 5.04 3.00
C GLU A 87 13.69 5.90 1.78
N VAL A 88 12.77 5.42 0.94
CA VAL A 88 12.32 6.15 -0.25
C VAL A 88 11.69 7.49 0.11
N LEU A 89 10.90 7.55 1.19
CA LEU A 89 10.27 8.78 1.66
C LEU A 89 11.30 9.77 2.22
N LYS A 90 12.35 9.30 2.90
CA LYS A 90 13.43 10.15 3.44
C LYS A 90 14.32 10.75 2.36
N VAL A 91 14.63 9.98 1.32
CA VAL A 91 15.38 10.52 0.17
C VAL A 91 14.62 11.68 -0.46
N GLY A 92 13.28 11.69 -0.34
CA GLY A 92 12.43 12.81 -0.74
C GLY A 92 12.34 13.01 -2.26
N GLU A 93 13.08 12.23 -3.04
CA GLU A 93 13.04 12.29 -4.49
C GLU A 93 11.74 11.63 -5.01
N ILE A 94 10.90 12.46 -5.63
CA ILE A 94 9.63 12.03 -6.23
C ILE A 94 9.82 10.92 -7.25
N PHE A 95 10.98 10.86 -7.89
CA PHE A 95 11.33 9.77 -8.78
C PHE A 95 11.27 8.41 -8.08
N TYR A 96 12.03 8.19 -7.01
CA TYR A 96 11.99 6.92 -6.29
C TYR A 96 10.63 6.65 -5.64
N LEU A 97 9.97 7.69 -5.13
CA LEU A 97 8.66 7.56 -4.51
C LEU A 97 7.58 7.13 -5.50
N SER A 98 7.50 7.77 -6.67
CA SER A 98 6.55 7.43 -7.73
C SER A 98 6.77 6.02 -8.27
N GLY A 99 8.04 5.61 -8.49
CA GLY A 99 8.36 4.25 -8.90
C GLY A 99 7.94 3.20 -7.86
N THR A 100 8.23 3.47 -6.58
CA THR A 100 7.88 2.58 -5.46
C THR A 100 6.37 2.45 -5.30
N LEU A 101 5.62 3.56 -5.37
CA LEU A 101 4.17 3.56 -5.28
C LEU A 101 3.50 2.91 -6.50
N ALA A 102 4.09 3.04 -7.69
CA ALA A 102 3.66 2.33 -8.88
C ALA A 102 3.81 0.81 -8.71
N ALA A 103 5.01 0.35 -8.33
CA ALA A 103 5.29 -1.06 -8.08
C ALA A 103 4.37 -1.65 -7.01
N LEU A 104 4.20 -0.93 -5.88
CA LEU A 104 3.30 -1.31 -4.80
C LEU A 104 1.87 -1.45 -5.32
N SER A 105 1.37 -0.50 -6.11
CA SER A 105 0.01 -0.53 -6.65
C SER A 105 -0.22 -1.70 -7.60
N PHE A 106 0.73 -1.99 -8.49
CA PHE A 106 0.62 -3.12 -9.41
C PHE A 106 0.68 -4.46 -8.68
N ILE A 107 1.63 -4.66 -7.77
CA ILE A 107 1.75 -5.92 -7.02
C ILE A 107 0.52 -6.15 -6.14
N TRP A 108 -0.03 -5.10 -5.52
CA TRP A 108 -1.30 -5.20 -4.79
C TRP A 108 -2.46 -5.61 -5.68
N SER A 109 -2.52 -5.11 -6.91
CA SER A 109 -3.55 -5.48 -7.88
C SER A 109 -3.45 -6.97 -8.27
N LEU A 110 -2.23 -7.50 -8.42
CA LEU A 110 -1.98 -8.92 -8.70
C LEU A 110 -2.37 -9.79 -7.50
N MET A 111 -2.03 -9.35 -6.28
CA MET A 111 -2.45 -10.00 -5.04
C MET A 111 -3.98 -10.10 -4.95
N LEU A 112 -4.69 -9.00 -5.19
CA LEU A 112 -6.17 -8.97 -5.18
C LEU A 112 -6.77 -9.84 -6.29
N ARG A 113 -6.14 -9.89 -7.48
CA ARG A 113 -6.54 -10.80 -8.56
C ARG A 113 -6.36 -12.26 -8.18
N SER A 114 -5.28 -12.60 -7.47
CA SER A 114 -5.08 -13.95 -6.92
C SER A 114 -6.18 -14.30 -5.91
N ILE A 115 -6.50 -13.38 -5.00
CA ILE A 115 -7.62 -13.54 -4.04
C ILE A 115 -8.94 -13.79 -4.78
N LEU A 116 -9.22 -13.01 -5.83
CA LEU A 116 -10.43 -13.17 -6.64
C LEU A 116 -10.53 -14.57 -7.24
N ASN A 117 -9.42 -15.09 -7.77
CA ASN A 117 -9.37 -16.43 -8.34
C ASN A 117 -9.55 -17.52 -7.28
N ASP A 118 -8.93 -17.36 -6.10
CA ASP A 118 -8.94 -18.35 -5.01
C ASP A 118 -10.28 -18.43 -4.26
N TYR A 119 -11.09 -17.38 -4.38
CA TYR A 119 -12.39 -17.26 -3.70
C TYR A 119 -13.57 -17.12 -4.67
N ARG A 120 -13.36 -17.31 -5.97
CA ARG A 120 -14.38 -17.14 -7.01
C ARG A 120 -15.66 -17.94 -6.75
N SER A 121 -15.56 -19.15 -6.21
CA SER A 121 -16.70 -20.02 -5.91
C SER A 121 -17.49 -19.62 -4.66
N ILE A 122 -16.91 -18.76 -3.80
CA ILE A 122 -17.49 -18.35 -2.51
C ILE A 122 -18.00 -16.91 -2.57
N PHE A 123 -17.48 -16.09 -3.48
CA PHE A 123 -17.91 -14.71 -3.59
C PHE A 123 -19.33 -14.58 -4.15
N ASP A 124 -20.13 -13.81 -3.44
CA ASP A 124 -21.32 -13.19 -3.98
C ASP A 124 -20.95 -12.15 -5.05
N GLU A 125 -21.93 -11.81 -5.89
CA GLU A 125 -21.75 -10.87 -7.01
C GLU A 125 -21.27 -9.49 -6.53
N LYS A 126 -21.78 -9.03 -5.37
CA LYS A 126 -21.41 -7.74 -4.78
C LYS A 126 -19.96 -7.74 -4.29
N SER A 127 -19.50 -8.78 -3.58
CA SER A 127 -18.08 -8.88 -3.20
C SER A 127 -17.17 -8.96 -4.42
N THR A 128 -17.55 -9.76 -5.43
CA THR A 128 -16.80 -9.88 -6.69
C THR A 128 -16.61 -8.52 -7.35
N LYS A 129 -17.69 -7.74 -7.49
CA LYS A 129 -17.63 -6.40 -8.07
C LYS A 129 -16.73 -5.47 -7.25
N SER A 130 -16.86 -5.47 -5.92
CA SER A 130 -16.03 -4.68 -5.03
C SER A 130 -14.53 -5.00 -5.17
N ILE A 131 -14.15 -6.29 -5.25
CA ILE A 131 -12.73 -6.64 -5.46
C ILE A 131 -12.24 -6.17 -6.83
N LYS A 132 -13.03 -6.34 -7.88
CA LYS A 132 -12.68 -5.88 -9.23
C LYS A 132 -12.48 -4.37 -9.30
N GLU A 133 -13.36 -3.60 -8.67
CA GLU A 133 -13.22 -2.14 -8.58
C GLU A 133 -11.93 -1.75 -7.87
N ARG A 134 -11.58 -2.42 -6.76
CA ARG A 134 -10.29 -2.20 -6.08
C ARG A 134 -9.10 -2.54 -6.96
N ILE A 135 -9.16 -3.62 -7.74
CA ILE A 135 -8.10 -3.99 -8.69
C ILE A 135 -7.94 -2.88 -9.74
N ILE A 136 -9.03 -2.43 -10.36
CA ILE A 136 -9.02 -1.38 -11.38
C ILE A 136 -8.44 -0.08 -10.81
N LEU A 137 -8.88 0.31 -9.61
CA LEU A 137 -8.37 1.50 -8.94
C LEU A 137 -6.87 1.40 -8.66
N ARG A 138 -6.37 0.24 -8.21
CA ARG A 138 -4.93 0.01 -8.01
C ARG A 138 -4.15 0.07 -9.30
N ILE A 139 -4.65 -0.51 -10.40
CA ILE A 139 -4.01 -0.42 -11.72
C ILE A 139 -3.96 1.03 -12.19
N PHE A 140 -5.07 1.77 -12.06
CA PHE A 140 -5.15 3.17 -12.47
C PHE A 140 -4.16 4.05 -11.69
N LEU A 141 -4.10 3.88 -10.36
CA LEU A 141 -3.11 4.56 -9.52
C LEU A 141 -1.68 4.17 -9.91
N GLY A 142 -1.44 2.88 -10.14
CA GLY A 142 -0.13 2.39 -10.59
C GLY A 142 0.30 3.03 -11.91
N LEU A 143 -0.62 3.18 -12.86
CA LEU A 143 -0.35 3.86 -14.14
C LEU A 143 -0.04 5.35 -13.95
N ILE A 144 -0.78 6.05 -13.10
CA ILE A 144 -0.50 7.47 -12.83
C ILE A 144 0.88 7.65 -12.20
N PHE A 145 1.21 6.84 -11.19
CA PHE A 145 2.54 6.89 -10.57
C PHE A 145 3.65 6.47 -11.55
N LEU A 146 3.39 5.49 -12.42
CA LEU A 146 4.34 5.11 -13.47
C LEU A 146 4.57 6.24 -14.48
N ILE A 147 3.52 6.97 -14.87
CA ILE A 147 3.64 8.14 -15.73
C ILE A 147 4.47 9.23 -15.03
N SER A 148 4.20 9.49 -13.74
CA SER A 148 4.99 10.44 -12.94
C SER A 148 6.47 10.02 -12.86
N PHE A 149 6.74 8.73 -12.69
CA PHE A 149 8.09 8.16 -12.70
C PHE A 149 8.80 8.36 -14.04
N ILE A 150 8.14 8.01 -15.14
CA ILE A 150 8.70 8.13 -16.50
C ILE A 150 8.97 9.61 -16.84
N ILE A 151 8.03 10.50 -16.53
CA ILE A 151 8.19 11.94 -16.75
C ILE A 151 9.30 12.52 -15.87
N GLY A 152 9.56 11.93 -14.70
CA GLY A 152 10.67 12.31 -13.83
C GLY A 152 12.04 12.27 -14.52
N PHE A 153 12.24 11.39 -15.50
CA PHE A 153 13.47 11.36 -16.31
C PHE A 153 13.60 12.55 -17.27
N VAL A 154 12.48 13.13 -17.69
CA VAL A 154 12.44 14.25 -18.66
C VAL A 154 12.46 15.58 -17.92
N SER A 155 11.60 15.72 -16.91
CA SER A 155 11.48 16.94 -16.11
C SER A 155 10.99 16.64 -14.70
N ILE A 156 11.89 16.86 -13.74
CA ILE A 156 11.61 16.72 -12.31
C ILE A 156 10.43 17.63 -11.91
N ALA A 157 10.39 18.88 -12.39
CA ALA A 157 9.32 19.83 -12.05
C ALA A 157 7.93 19.37 -12.51
N ILE A 158 7.82 18.82 -13.73
CA ILE A 158 6.54 18.32 -14.24
C ILE A 158 6.11 17.07 -13.47
N ALA A 159 7.06 16.18 -13.12
CA ALA A 159 6.77 15.01 -12.30
C ALA A 159 6.22 15.39 -10.92
N HIS A 160 6.74 16.47 -10.30
CA HIS A 160 6.23 17.01 -9.04
C HIS A 160 4.78 17.48 -9.16
N ILE A 161 4.46 18.24 -10.21
CA ILE A 161 3.09 18.73 -10.44
C ILE A 161 2.12 17.56 -10.62
N ILE A 162 2.46 16.59 -11.46
CA ILE A 162 1.62 15.41 -11.71
C ILE A 162 1.42 14.61 -10.42
N PHE A 163 2.50 14.38 -9.65
CA PHE A 163 2.43 13.66 -8.39
C PHE A 163 1.52 14.37 -7.39
N PHE A 164 1.70 15.69 -7.21
CA PHE A 164 0.92 16.48 -6.26
C PHE A 164 -0.57 16.53 -6.63
N VAL A 165 -0.89 16.75 -7.92
CA VAL A 165 -2.26 16.72 -8.43
C VAL A 165 -2.90 15.34 -8.18
N THR A 166 -2.14 14.27 -8.40
CA THR A 166 -2.61 12.90 -8.16
C THR A 166 -2.97 12.69 -6.70
N ILE A 167 -2.09 13.08 -5.79
CA ILE A 167 -2.35 12.99 -4.34
C ILE A 167 -3.57 13.82 -3.94
N LEU A 168 -3.71 15.04 -4.46
CA LEU A 168 -4.89 15.88 -4.22
C LEU A 168 -6.18 15.22 -4.69
N VAL A 169 -6.20 14.60 -5.87
CA VAL A 169 -7.37 13.89 -6.40
C VAL A 169 -7.74 12.70 -5.53
N ILE A 170 -6.74 11.94 -5.04
CA ILE A 170 -6.97 10.81 -4.12
C ILE A 170 -7.57 11.31 -2.80
N ILE A 171 -7.01 12.37 -2.21
CA ILE A 171 -7.52 12.96 -0.97
C ILE A 171 -8.94 13.48 -1.16
N TYR A 172 -9.19 14.20 -2.26
CA TYR A 172 -10.51 14.74 -2.59
C TYR A 172 -11.57 13.63 -2.69
N ASN A 173 -11.26 12.54 -3.40
CA ASN A 173 -12.17 11.39 -3.51
C ASN A 173 -12.45 10.74 -2.15
N LEU A 174 -11.41 10.57 -1.31
CA LEU A 174 -11.56 10.05 0.06
C LEU A 174 -12.46 10.95 0.91
N VAL A 175 -12.27 12.26 0.86
CA VAL A 175 -13.09 13.22 1.61
C VAL A 175 -14.54 13.18 1.15
N ILE A 176 -14.80 13.09 -0.15
CA ILE A 176 -16.17 12.97 -0.70
C ILE A 176 -16.84 11.68 -0.25
N GLU A 177 -16.14 10.54 -0.30
CA GLU A 177 -16.68 9.27 0.16
C GLU A 177 -17.07 9.33 1.65
N LEU A 178 -16.20 9.90 2.48
CA LEU A 178 -16.45 10.10 3.91
C LEU A 178 -17.64 11.05 4.16
N ALA A 179 -17.74 12.13 3.38
CA ALA A 179 -18.84 13.07 3.47
C ALA A 179 -20.19 12.42 3.11
N ARG A 180 -20.25 11.63 2.02
CA ARG A 180 -21.45 10.88 1.64
C ARG A 180 -21.83 9.83 2.67
N ALA A 181 -20.86 9.10 3.21
CA ALA A 181 -21.11 8.11 4.25
C ALA A 181 -21.68 8.72 5.53
N LYS A 182 -21.26 9.95 5.88
CA LYS A 182 -21.79 10.70 7.02
C LYS A 182 -23.22 11.21 6.77
N ILE A 183 -23.55 11.60 5.54
CA ILE A 183 -24.90 12.03 5.15
C ILE A 183 -25.87 10.85 5.16
N ASN A 184 -25.48 9.71 4.58
CA ASN A 184 -26.32 8.50 4.54
C ASN A 184 -26.52 7.81 5.90
N ARG A 185 -25.76 8.17 6.94
CA ARG A 185 -25.97 7.71 8.33
C ARG A 185 -26.92 8.60 9.14
N LYS A 186 -27.29 9.77 8.61
CA LYS A 186 -28.20 10.73 9.25
C LYS A 186 -29.64 10.67 8.71
N LEU A 187 -29.89 9.81 7.72
CA LEU A 187 -31.20 9.44 7.19
C LEU A 187 -31.52 8.01 7.65
#